data_AF-A0A1M5ML57-F1
#
_entry.id   AF-A0A1M5ML57-F1
#
_cell.length_a   1.000
_cell.length_b   1.000
_cell.length_c   1.000
_cell.angle_alpha   90.00
_cell.angle_beta   90.00
_cell.angle_gamma   90.00
#
_symmetry.space_group_name_H-M   'P 1'
#
loop_
_entity.id
_entity.type
_entity.pdbx_description
1 polymer ?
#
loop_
_entity_poly.entity_id
_entity_poly.type
_entity_poly.pdbx_seq_one_letter_code
_entity_poly.pdbx_strand_id
1 'polypeptide(L)'
;MKKILFFLIIIISLFSCNSKTSNQLTIEKDNTADKQIVVNLKKIAGKNKTEVDKVLGKSEKVETFSASSTPCKNTPCEKVYYQKDKYEIVFINGKADWITINDLSQYDLKEENIEILGLPLTDPDFKIHKM
;
A
#
# COMPACT_ATOMS: atom_id res chain seq x y z
N MET A 1 -56.04 4.09 31.46
CA MET A 1 -57.15 3.37 30.77
C MET A 1 -56.91 3.47 29.26
N LYS A 2 -57.19 2.39 28.51
CA LYS A 2 -56.83 2.10 27.08
C LYS A 2 -55.33 1.82 26.87
N LYS A 3 -54.79 0.59 26.84
CA LYS A 3 -55.10 -0.68 26.15
C LYS A 3 -55.06 -0.61 24.61
N ILE A 4 -54.18 -1.47 24.06
CA ILE A 4 -54.33 -2.27 22.81
C ILE A 4 -53.99 -1.50 21.52
N LEU A 5 -53.32 -2.02 20.48
CA LEU A 5 -52.68 -3.30 20.10
C LEU A 5 -52.39 -3.17 18.58
N PHE A 6 -51.64 -4.12 18.01
CA PHE A 6 -51.45 -4.46 16.58
C PHE A 6 -50.19 -3.91 15.90
N PHE A 7 -49.13 -4.73 15.73
CA PHE A 7 -48.91 -5.84 14.76
C PHE A 7 -48.62 -5.27 13.35
N LEU A 8 -47.39 -5.36 12.81
CA LEU A 8 -46.71 -6.48 12.13
C LEU A 8 -46.83 -6.36 10.59
N ILE A 9 -45.83 -6.92 9.88
CA ILE A 9 -45.73 -7.20 8.42
C ILE A 9 -44.90 -6.13 7.67
N ILE A 10 -43.57 -6.26 7.57
CA ILE A 10 -42.79 -7.11 6.65
C ILE A 10 -43.28 -6.98 5.19
N ILE A 11 -42.62 -6.13 4.39
CA ILE A 11 -42.58 -6.30 2.94
C ILE A 11 -41.11 -6.47 2.55
N ILE A 12 -40.75 -7.75 2.39
CA ILE A 12 -39.52 -8.23 1.78
C ILE A 12 -39.64 -7.96 0.28
N SER A 13 -38.90 -6.98 -0.24
CA SER A 13 -38.68 -6.86 -1.67
C SER A 13 -37.62 -7.87 -2.09
N LEU A 14 -38.11 -9.02 -2.58
CA LEU A 14 -37.34 -10.04 -3.28
C LEU A 14 -36.72 -9.43 -4.54
N PHE A 15 -35.42 -9.10 -4.51
CA PHE A 15 -34.65 -8.96 -5.74
C PHE A 15 -34.49 -10.36 -6.36
N SER A 16 -35.25 -10.61 -7.43
CA SER A 16 -35.12 -11.82 -8.23
C SER A 16 -33.76 -11.90 -8.91
N CYS A 17 -33.03 -12.98 -8.62
CA CYS A 17 -31.99 -13.52 -9.49
C CYS A 17 -32.60 -13.94 -10.83
N ASN A 18 -32.05 -13.45 -11.94
CA ASN A 18 -32.31 -14.03 -13.26
C ASN A 18 -31.16 -14.97 -13.62
N SER A 19 -31.50 -16.24 -13.81
CA SER A 19 -30.61 -17.34 -14.18
C SER A 19 -30.31 -17.34 -15.68
N LYS A 20 -29.04 -17.47 -16.08
CA LYS A 20 -28.65 -18.23 -17.28
C LYS A 20 -27.33 -18.97 -17.08
N THR A 21 -27.44 -20.29 -17.06
CA THR A 21 -26.40 -21.29 -17.28
C THR A 21 -25.77 -21.13 -18.66
N SER A 22 -24.43 -21.04 -18.76
CA SER A 22 -23.64 -21.71 -19.80
C SER A 22 -22.15 -21.63 -19.51
N ASN A 23 -21.49 -22.79 -19.65
CA ASN A 23 -20.06 -23.02 -19.85
C ASN A 23 -19.18 -23.01 -18.60
N GLN A 24 -18.98 -24.23 -18.12
CA GLN A 24 -17.79 -24.73 -17.45
C GLN A 24 -16.53 -24.31 -18.23
N LEU A 25 -16.04 -23.11 -17.96
CA LEU A 25 -14.62 -22.79 -18.05
C LEU A 25 -14.02 -23.21 -16.71
N THR A 26 -12.95 -24.00 -16.78
CA THR A 26 -12.01 -24.23 -15.70
C THR A 26 -11.54 -22.87 -15.18
N ILE A 27 -12.23 -22.36 -14.17
CA ILE A 27 -11.70 -21.33 -13.29
C ILE A 27 -10.59 -22.04 -12.54
N GLU A 28 -9.35 -21.90 -13.03
CA GLU A 28 -8.23 -21.81 -12.10
C GLU A 28 -8.71 -20.89 -10.99
N LYS A 29 -8.85 -21.46 -9.80
CA LYS A 29 -9.23 -20.74 -8.61
C LYS A 29 -8.10 -19.74 -8.37
N ASP A 30 -8.21 -18.60 -9.03
CA ASP A 30 -7.47 -17.40 -8.73
C ASP A 30 -7.84 -17.09 -7.29
N ASN A 31 -6.99 -17.54 -6.38
CA ASN A 31 -7.00 -17.11 -5.00
C ASN A 31 -6.44 -15.69 -5.01
N THR A 32 -7.09 -14.76 -5.72
CA THR A 32 -7.02 -13.34 -5.43
C THR A 32 -7.80 -13.11 -4.13
N ALA A 33 -7.28 -13.69 -3.05
CA ALA A 33 -7.35 -13.01 -1.78
C ALA A 33 -6.72 -11.65 -2.06
N ASP A 34 -7.54 -10.61 -2.02
CA ASP A 34 -7.17 -9.22 -2.30
C ASP A 34 -5.86 -8.92 -1.56
N LYS A 35 -4.72 -8.99 -2.26
CA LYS A 35 -3.40 -8.94 -1.62
C LYS A 35 -3.32 -7.56 -0.99
N GLN A 36 -3.35 -7.52 0.34
CA GLN A 36 -3.36 -6.27 1.08
C GLN A 36 -2.06 -5.52 0.81
N ILE A 37 -2.12 -4.53 -0.08
CA ILE A 37 -0.99 -3.63 -0.34
C ILE A 37 -0.81 -2.76 0.90
N VAL A 38 0.26 -3.01 1.64
CA VAL A 38 0.62 -2.27 2.86
C VAL A 38 1.18 -0.90 2.51
N VAL A 39 1.96 -0.82 1.44
CA VAL A 39 2.50 0.41 0.89
C VAL A 39 2.67 0.24 -0.60
N ASN A 40 2.33 1.25 -1.39
CA ASN A 40 2.57 1.22 -2.82
C ASN A 40 3.80 2.07 -3.14
N LEU A 41 4.99 1.45 -3.15
CA LEU A 41 6.26 2.15 -3.38
C LEU A 41 6.31 2.85 -4.75
N LYS A 42 5.66 2.30 -5.77
CA LYS A 42 5.57 2.94 -7.11
C LYS A 42 4.83 4.28 -7.08
N LYS A 43 3.93 4.47 -6.10
CA LYS A 43 3.24 5.75 -5.90
C LYS A 43 4.07 6.76 -5.11
N ILE A 44 5.25 6.41 -4.60
CA ILE A 44 6.06 7.25 -3.70
C ILE A 44 7.42 7.57 -4.34
N ALA A 45 8.15 6.54 -4.80
CA ALA A 45 9.50 6.68 -5.33
C ALA A 45 9.57 7.72 -6.47
N GLY A 46 10.56 8.62 -6.40
CA GLY A 46 10.80 9.67 -7.39
C GLY A 46 9.79 10.83 -7.39
N LYS A 47 8.78 10.81 -6.51
CA LYS A 47 7.82 11.91 -6.36
C LYS A 47 8.35 13.00 -5.45
N ASN A 48 7.83 14.23 -5.61
CA ASN A 48 8.14 15.31 -4.67
C ASN A 48 7.29 15.20 -3.39
N LYS A 49 7.65 15.99 -2.36
CA LYS A 49 6.98 15.96 -1.05
C LYS A 49 5.47 16.14 -1.15
N THR A 50 4.99 17.14 -1.90
CA THR A 50 3.55 17.42 -2.04
C THR A 50 2.81 16.27 -2.70
N GLU A 51 3.43 15.57 -3.64
CA GLU A 51 2.83 14.39 -4.26
C GLU A 51 2.83 13.19 -3.31
N VAL A 52 3.87 13.01 -2.50
CA VAL A 52 3.91 11.97 -1.45
C VAL A 52 2.86 12.26 -0.38
N ASP A 53 2.68 13.52 0.03
CA ASP A 53 1.64 13.94 0.98
C ASP A 53 0.23 13.53 0.50
N LYS A 54 -0.02 13.48 -0.82
CA LYS A 54 -1.30 13.01 -1.38
C LYS A 54 -1.51 11.51 -1.25
N VAL A 55 -0.44 10.73 -1.13
CA VAL A 55 -0.47 9.26 -1.05
C VAL A 55 -0.46 8.80 0.39
N LEU A 56 0.40 9.37 1.23
CA LEU A 56 0.62 8.94 2.61
C LEU A 56 -0.16 9.79 3.63
N GLY A 57 -0.73 10.91 3.21
CA GLY A 57 -1.21 11.96 4.11
C GLY A 57 -0.09 12.96 4.43
N LYS A 58 -0.44 14.04 5.14
CA LYS A 58 0.54 15.05 5.53
C LYS A 58 1.57 14.47 6.49
N SER A 59 2.84 14.77 6.25
CA SER A 59 3.94 14.45 7.16
C SER A 59 3.74 15.02 8.58
N GLU A 60 4.09 14.25 9.61
CA GLU A 60 4.03 14.72 11.00
C GLU A 60 5.28 15.50 11.41
N LYS A 61 6.43 15.19 10.80
CA LYS A 61 7.73 15.75 11.18
C LYS A 61 8.65 15.88 9.96
N VAL A 62 9.46 16.94 9.97
CA VAL A 62 10.53 17.19 8.99
C VAL A 62 11.81 17.48 9.75
N GLU A 63 12.89 16.80 9.37
CA GLU A 63 14.23 16.95 9.91
C GLU A 63 15.23 17.22 8.79
N THR A 64 16.40 17.75 9.18
CA THR A 64 17.51 17.99 8.26
C THR A 64 18.37 16.74 8.14
N PHE A 65 18.76 16.37 6.92
CA PHE A 65 19.63 15.22 6.65
C PHE A 65 20.86 15.62 5.83
N SER A 66 22.05 15.29 6.33
CA SER A 66 23.34 15.70 5.75
C SER A 66 24.38 14.57 5.73
N ALA A 67 24.07 13.45 5.08
CA ALA A 67 25.05 12.37 4.92
C ALA A 67 26.14 12.73 3.89
N SER A 68 27.40 12.51 4.27
CA SER A 68 28.58 12.86 3.45
C SER A 68 28.68 12.09 2.13
N SER A 69 28.07 10.91 2.05
CA SER A 69 28.01 10.03 0.86
C SER A 69 26.87 10.38 -0.10
N THR A 70 26.11 11.44 0.17
CA THR A 70 24.95 11.84 -0.63
C THR A 70 25.11 13.28 -1.14
N PRO A 71 24.32 13.69 -2.16
CA PRO A 71 24.25 15.10 -2.58
C PRO A 71 23.86 16.06 -1.43
N CYS A 72 23.35 15.54 -0.32
CA CYS A 72 22.91 16.30 0.84
C CYS A 72 24.05 16.84 1.73
N LYS A 73 25.33 16.54 1.42
CA LYS A 73 26.48 16.92 2.26
C LYS A 73 26.60 18.43 2.49
N ASN A 74 26.54 19.21 1.41
CA ASN A 74 26.76 20.67 1.46
C ASN A 74 25.43 21.44 1.52
N THR A 75 24.38 20.86 0.95
CA THR A 75 23.02 21.40 0.98
C THR A 75 22.13 20.33 1.59
N PRO A 76 21.78 20.46 2.88
CA PRO A 76 21.03 19.42 3.57
C PRO A 76 19.71 19.11 2.88
N CYS A 77 19.37 17.82 2.82
CA CYS A 77 18.08 17.36 2.33
C CYS A 77 17.04 17.32 3.45
N GLU A 78 15.78 17.25 3.06
CA GLU A 78 14.69 17.02 4.02
C GLU A 78 14.52 15.53 4.26
N LYS A 79 14.52 15.13 5.54
CA LYS A 79 14.04 13.83 5.99
C LYS A 79 12.65 14.02 6.59
N VAL A 80 11.67 13.32 6.05
CA VAL A 80 10.25 13.53 6.37
C VAL A 80 9.64 12.23 6.89
N TYR A 81 8.82 12.36 7.92
CA TYR A 81 8.19 11.25 8.62
C TYR A 81 6.68 11.26 8.35
N TYR A 82 6.13 10.08 8.08
CA TYR A 82 4.72 9.88 7.77
C TYR A 82 4.13 8.73 8.59
N GLN A 83 2.86 8.87 8.93
CA GLN A 83 2.04 7.86 9.58
C GLN A 83 2.66 7.35 10.88
N LYS A 84 3.07 8.28 11.76
CA LYS A 84 3.70 7.97 13.06
C LYS A 84 4.99 7.17 12.89
N ASP A 85 5.91 7.74 12.11
CA ASP A 85 7.22 7.15 11.80
C ASP A 85 7.16 5.81 11.06
N LYS A 86 6.00 5.37 10.56
CA LYS A 86 5.90 4.16 9.73
C LYS A 86 6.73 4.29 8.44
N TYR A 87 6.78 5.48 7.86
CA TYR A 87 7.62 5.78 6.70
C TYR A 87 8.54 6.96 7.00
N GLU A 88 9.82 6.79 6.70
CA GLU A 88 10.81 7.86 6.71
C GLU A 88 11.34 8.04 5.29
N ILE A 89 11.31 9.27 4.77
CA ILE A 89 11.68 9.54 3.39
C ILE A 89 12.69 10.68 3.37
N VAL A 90 13.88 10.43 2.81
CA VAL A 90 14.84 11.49 2.48
C VAL A 90 14.57 11.96 1.05
N PHE A 91 14.31 13.26 0.91
CA PHE A 91 14.10 13.92 -0.37
C PHE A 91 15.42 14.43 -0.94
N ILE A 92 16.08 13.59 -1.74
CA ILE A 92 17.32 13.96 -2.42
C ILE A 92 16.96 14.71 -3.71
N ASN A 93 17.48 15.93 -3.89
CA ASN A 93 17.11 16.80 -5.01
C ASN A 93 15.59 17.01 -5.17
N GLY A 94 14.87 17.06 -4.04
CA GLY A 94 13.41 17.24 -4.00
C GLY A 94 12.59 16.01 -4.40
N LYS A 95 13.23 14.83 -4.51
CA LYS A 95 12.59 13.56 -4.88
C LYS A 95 12.70 12.53 -3.77
N ALA A 96 11.63 11.78 -3.51
CA ALA A 96 11.63 10.66 -2.60
C ALA A 96 12.58 9.57 -3.14
N ASP A 97 13.76 9.45 -2.53
CA ASP A 97 14.87 8.64 -3.03
C ASP A 97 15.19 7.53 -2.04
N TRP A 98 15.51 7.90 -0.80
CA TRP A 98 15.70 6.96 0.28
C TRP A 98 14.41 6.83 1.09
N ILE A 99 13.72 5.69 0.92
CA ILE A 99 12.47 5.36 1.60
C ILE A 99 12.74 4.23 2.61
N THR A 100 12.56 4.51 3.88
CA THR A 100 12.56 3.51 4.97
C THR A 100 11.12 3.17 5.33
N ILE A 101 10.82 1.88 5.42
CA ILE A 101 9.56 1.37 5.95
C ILE A 101 9.89 0.68 7.27
N ASN A 102 9.33 1.19 8.37
CA ASN A 102 9.54 0.62 9.69
C ASN A 102 8.55 -0.53 9.96
N ASP A 103 8.86 -1.33 10.97
CA ASP A 103 8.05 -2.47 11.43
C ASP A 103 7.71 -3.51 10.34
N LEU A 104 8.61 -3.75 9.38
CA LEU A 104 8.39 -4.72 8.31
C LEU A 104 8.26 -6.17 8.81
N SER A 105 8.77 -6.48 10.00
CA SER A 105 8.70 -7.81 10.62
C SER A 105 7.28 -8.31 10.90
N GLN A 106 6.29 -7.41 10.91
CA GLN A 106 4.88 -7.78 11.04
C GLN A 106 4.27 -8.34 9.73
N TYR A 107 5.01 -8.30 8.61
CA TYR A 107 4.55 -8.75 7.29
C TYR A 107 5.33 -9.98 6.82
N ASP A 108 4.66 -10.89 6.11
CA ASP A 108 5.27 -12.09 5.53
C ASP A 108 5.98 -11.77 4.20
N LEU A 109 7.18 -11.20 4.27
CA LEU A 109 8.00 -10.80 3.11
C LEU A 109 8.76 -11.99 2.50
N LYS A 110 8.01 -12.97 1.99
CA LYS A 110 8.55 -14.02 1.10
C LYS A 110 8.50 -13.57 -0.35
N GLU A 111 9.18 -14.33 -1.21
CA GLU A 111 9.25 -14.06 -2.66
C GLU A 111 7.85 -13.90 -3.27
N GLU A 112 6.93 -14.80 -2.94
CA GLU A 112 5.53 -14.79 -3.38
C GLU A 112 4.69 -13.59 -2.88
N ASN A 113 5.19 -12.85 -1.89
CA ASN A 113 4.47 -11.81 -1.17
C ASN A 113 5.09 -10.41 -1.30
N ILE A 114 6.11 -10.22 -2.15
CA ILE A 114 6.75 -8.92 -2.37
C ILE A 114 5.77 -7.83 -2.85
N GLU A 115 4.65 -8.25 -3.46
CA GLU A 115 3.56 -7.39 -3.93
C GLU A 115 2.88 -6.58 -2.81
N ILE A 116 3.06 -6.97 -1.54
CA ILE A 116 2.66 -6.18 -0.37
C ILE A 116 3.27 -4.77 -0.40
N LEU A 117 4.43 -4.60 -1.06
CA LEU A 117 5.13 -3.33 -1.24
C LEU A 117 4.72 -2.58 -2.55
N GLY A 118 3.72 -3.09 -3.28
CA GLY A 118 3.28 -2.56 -4.56
C GLY A 118 4.30 -2.75 -5.69
N LEU A 119 5.23 -3.69 -5.50
CA LEU A 119 6.21 -4.12 -6.49
C LEU A 119 5.70 -5.38 -7.16
N PRO A 120 5.78 -5.50 -8.49
CA PRO A 120 5.34 -6.71 -9.17
C PRO A 120 6.31 -7.84 -8.83
N LEU A 121 5.80 -9.07 -8.72
CA LEU A 121 6.68 -10.23 -8.77
C LEU A 121 7.41 -10.23 -10.11
N THR A 122 8.73 -10.35 -10.08
CA THR A 122 9.56 -10.42 -11.28
C THR A 122 10.73 -11.34 -11.02
N ASP A 123 11.08 -12.13 -12.02
CA ASP A 123 12.32 -12.90 -11.99
C ASP A 123 13.51 -11.93 -12.07
N PRO A 124 14.56 -12.13 -11.26
CA PRO A 124 15.79 -11.38 -11.41
C PRO A 124 16.43 -11.61 -12.79
N ASP A 125 16.85 -10.54 -13.46
CA ASP A 125 17.52 -10.63 -14.77
C ASP A 125 19.02 -10.97 -14.66
N PHE A 126 19.58 -10.89 -13.46
CA PHE A 126 20.99 -11.12 -13.21
C PHE A 126 21.31 -12.60 -13.02
N LYS A 127 22.46 -13.02 -13.54
CA LYS A 127 23.00 -14.35 -13.29
C LYS A 127 23.55 -14.39 -11.87
N ILE A 128 23.03 -15.26 -11.02
CA ILE A 128 23.63 -15.56 -9.72
C ILE A 128 24.97 -16.25 -9.97
N HIS A 129 26.08 -15.53 -9.82
CA HIS A 129 27.37 -16.17 -9.63
C HIS A 129 27.41 -16.72 -8.20
N LYS A 130 27.31 -18.04 -8.07
CA LYS A 130 27.65 -18.71 -6.82
C LYS A 130 29.13 -18.41 -6.54
N MET A 131 29.39 -17.66 -5.46
CA MET A 131 30.72 -17.57 -4.86
C MET A 131 31.08 -18.90 -4.20
#